data_AF-A0A970DKJ6-F1
#
_entry.id   AF-A0A970DKJ6-F1
#
_cell.length_a   1.000
_cell.length_b   1.000
_cell.length_c   1.000
_cell.angle_alpha   90.00
_cell.angle_beta   90.00
_cell.angle_gamma   90.00
#
_symmetry.space_group_name_H-M   'P 1'
#
loop_
_entity.id
_entity.type
_entity.pdbx_description
1 polymer ?
#
loop_
_entity_poly.entity_id
_entity_poly.type
_entity_poly.pdbx_seq_one_letter_code
_entity_poly.pdbx_strand_id
1 'polypeptide(L)'
;MEIYYRGEPRKYKNIRPALTREEIGRVPLAAESRYYRDSVENLEEILHIARPRDYGGDERDCVKALATLQHYGFRTRLIDVTRNKGVARYFACASHFDEDGYIHVIKEDAGFIPVQSEWAYSVKRKIHLLFTGVEFIESGADLSAYFARRDKIPAGYIQHWTISDPVILDYEKVFGTQEAINIRYQRQEAGFILLGNKIERKRGRLVLRDEINHGALDRLEKVVVKSDEKLPALYELSRRTPAINFVRLFPDATRSIELSRMYRDIYFLISSPEKSAELFGGYLEREFSGAGGRRFFESTLLPRVPAIYQKLAEEDLFYFVFGELAGYCRYYQDLPADDAFVRAARVIDGICAGS
;
A
#
# COMPACT_ATOMS: atom_id res chain seq x y z
N MET A 1 -8.19 -17.14 -13.12
CA MET A 1 -8.12 -16.95 -11.67
C MET A 1 -7.10 -15.87 -11.41
N GLU A 2 -7.53 -14.70 -10.93
CA GLU A 2 -6.60 -13.64 -10.55
C GLU A 2 -6.03 -13.90 -9.16
N ILE A 3 -4.77 -13.56 -8.97
CA ILE A 3 -4.06 -13.72 -7.69
C ILE A 3 -3.55 -12.34 -7.28
N TYR A 4 -3.78 -12.00 -6.02
CA TYR A 4 -3.31 -10.79 -5.38
C TYR A 4 -2.32 -11.15 -4.28
N TYR A 5 -1.50 -10.17 -3.92
CA TYR A 5 -0.45 -10.30 -2.93
C TYR A 5 -0.47 -9.10 -1.99
N ARG A 6 -0.01 -9.31 -0.76
CA ARG A 6 0.25 -8.24 0.21
C ARG A 6 1.58 -8.48 0.90
N GLY A 7 2.47 -7.50 0.81
CA GLY A 7 3.71 -7.49 1.57
C GLY A 7 3.53 -6.88 2.96
N GLU A 8 4.11 -7.52 3.96
CA GLU A 8 4.21 -7.00 5.32
C GLU A 8 5.66 -7.09 5.79
N PRO A 9 6.26 -5.99 6.28
CA PRO A 9 7.69 -5.97 6.61
C PRO A 9 8.03 -6.79 7.85
N ARG A 10 7.04 -7.20 8.64
CA ARG A 10 7.23 -8.02 9.82
C ARG A 10 5.98 -8.82 10.13
N LYS A 11 6.06 -9.66 11.15
CA LYS A 11 4.91 -10.46 11.59
C LYS A 11 3.90 -9.56 12.32
N TYR A 12 2.75 -9.35 11.71
CA TYR A 12 1.61 -8.76 12.40
C TYR A 12 0.68 -9.84 12.94
N LYS A 13 0.00 -9.53 14.05
CA LYS A 13 -0.96 -10.46 14.69
C LYS A 13 -2.10 -10.81 13.74
N ASN A 14 -2.67 -9.81 13.07
CA ASN A 14 -3.76 -9.95 12.10
C ASN A 14 -3.60 -8.90 11.01
N ILE A 15 -4.08 -9.20 9.79
CA ILE A 15 -4.22 -8.19 8.74
C ILE A 15 -5.42 -7.32 9.08
N ARG A 16 -5.17 -6.06 9.40
CA ARG A 16 -6.21 -5.09 9.78
C ARG A 16 -6.14 -3.84 8.91
N PRO A 17 -7.28 -3.28 8.51
CA PRO A 17 -7.31 -1.99 7.86
C PRO A 17 -6.88 -0.88 8.84
N ALA A 18 -6.52 0.28 8.31
CA ALA A 18 -6.10 1.42 9.13
C ALA A 18 -7.16 1.84 10.16
N LEU A 19 -8.45 1.71 9.82
CA LEU A 19 -9.60 2.07 10.67
C LEU A 19 -9.71 1.27 11.98
N THR A 20 -9.18 0.04 12.05
CA THR A 20 -9.34 -0.84 13.23
C THR A 20 -8.00 -1.29 13.81
N ARG A 21 -6.95 -0.50 13.63
CA ARG A 21 -5.67 -0.71 14.32
C ARG A 21 -5.85 -0.50 15.82
N GLU A 22 -5.02 -1.16 16.62
CA GLU A 22 -5.19 -1.29 18.08
C GLU A 22 -5.31 0.07 18.80
N GLU A 23 -4.67 1.11 18.27
CA GLU A 23 -4.75 2.49 18.78
C GLU A 23 -6.16 3.11 18.74
N ILE A 24 -7.04 2.66 17.83
CA ILE A 24 -8.37 3.25 17.62
C ILE A 24 -9.45 2.44 18.35
N GLY A 25 -9.23 1.13 18.50
CA GLY A 25 -10.23 0.22 19.02
C GLY A 25 -11.38 -0.07 18.04
N ARG A 26 -12.59 -0.25 18.56
CA ARG A 26 -13.79 -0.62 17.80
C ARG A 26 -14.51 0.63 17.30
N VAL A 27 -14.75 0.70 16.00
CA VAL A 27 -15.48 1.80 15.35
C VAL A 27 -16.91 1.33 14.97
N PRO A 28 -17.97 1.86 15.59
CA PRO A 28 -19.34 1.59 15.17
C PRO A 28 -19.62 2.11 13.75
N LEU A 29 -20.50 1.43 13.00
CA LEU A 29 -20.78 1.79 11.60
C LEU A 29 -21.31 3.22 11.46
N ALA A 30 -22.16 3.67 12.38
CA ALA A 30 -22.67 5.04 12.37
C ALA A 30 -21.57 6.10 12.62
N ALA A 31 -20.57 5.79 13.45
CA ALA A 31 -19.44 6.69 13.70
C ALA A 31 -18.50 6.76 12.50
N GLU A 32 -18.21 5.62 11.88
CA GLU A 32 -17.45 5.55 10.62
C GLU A 32 -18.15 6.30 9.49
N SER A 33 -19.47 6.17 9.39
CA SER A 33 -20.26 6.87 8.37
C SER A 33 -20.20 8.38 8.51
N ARG A 34 -20.31 8.90 9.74
CA ARG A 34 -20.06 10.33 9.99
C ARG A 34 -18.63 10.72 9.63
N TYR A 35 -17.64 9.95 10.08
CA TYR A 35 -16.23 10.23 9.77
C TYR A 35 -15.97 10.34 8.26
N TYR A 36 -16.48 9.43 7.44
CA TYR A 36 -16.30 9.50 5.99
C TYR A 36 -17.07 10.66 5.36
N ARG A 37 -18.31 10.93 5.78
CA ARG A 37 -19.07 12.08 5.26
C ARG A 37 -18.38 13.40 5.59
N ASP A 38 -18.03 13.62 6.86
CA ASP A 38 -17.36 14.84 7.31
C ASP A 38 -16.01 15.00 6.60
N SER A 39 -15.26 13.91 6.39
CA SER A 39 -13.98 13.96 5.65
C SER A 39 -14.17 14.37 4.20
N VAL A 40 -15.19 13.87 3.51
CA VAL A 40 -15.50 14.26 2.12
C VAL A 40 -16.01 15.69 2.06
N GLU A 41 -16.90 16.09 2.97
CA GLU A 41 -17.47 17.45 3.00
C GLU A 41 -16.41 18.52 3.23
N ASN A 42 -15.47 18.27 4.16
CA ASN A 42 -14.40 19.22 4.50
C ASN A 42 -13.32 19.33 3.41
N LEU A 43 -13.23 18.35 2.51
CA LEU A 43 -12.12 18.23 1.55
C LEU A 43 -12.58 18.15 0.09
N GLU A 44 -13.87 18.32 -0.17
CA GLU A 44 -14.46 18.31 -1.53
C GLU A 44 -13.68 19.23 -2.47
N GLU A 45 -13.43 20.47 -2.05
CA GLU A 45 -12.74 21.47 -2.86
C GLU A 45 -11.28 21.09 -3.13
N ILE A 46 -10.57 20.61 -2.12
CA ILE A 46 -9.13 20.31 -2.17
C ILE A 46 -8.84 19.02 -2.95
N LEU A 47 -9.68 18.00 -2.74
CA LEU A 47 -9.48 16.66 -3.29
C LEU A 47 -10.29 16.41 -4.56
N HIS A 48 -11.08 17.40 -5.01
CA HIS A 48 -12.01 17.30 -6.13
C HIS A 48 -12.90 16.04 -6.06
N ILE A 49 -13.29 15.66 -4.84
CA ILE A 49 -14.13 14.48 -4.61
C ILE A 49 -15.57 14.91 -4.90
N ALA A 50 -16.22 14.29 -5.89
CA ALA A 50 -17.65 14.42 -6.05
C ALA A 50 -18.33 14.01 -4.73
N ARG A 51 -19.07 14.93 -4.09
CA ARG A 51 -19.85 14.54 -2.93
C ARG A 51 -20.84 13.47 -3.37
N PRO A 52 -21.00 12.39 -2.58
CA PRO A 52 -22.19 11.57 -2.63
C PRO A 52 -23.39 12.40 -2.13
N ARG A 53 -23.76 13.50 -2.82
CA ARG A 53 -24.87 14.36 -2.45
C ARG A 53 -26.17 13.60 -2.73
N ASP A 54 -27.05 13.70 -1.75
CA ASP A 54 -28.43 13.22 -1.74
C ASP A 54 -28.57 11.70 -1.87
N TYR A 55 -28.86 11.02 -0.75
CA TYR A 55 -29.41 9.66 -0.55
C TYR A 55 -29.79 8.86 -1.82
N GLY A 56 -28.83 8.62 -2.71
CA GLY A 56 -29.08 8.33 -4.13
C GLY A 56 -27.93 8.67 -5.10
N GLY A 57 -26.87 9.35 -4.66
CA GLY A 57 -25.65 9.59 -5.44
C GLY A 57 -25.02 8.30 -6.02
N ASP A 58 -24.33 8.43 -7.15
CA ASP A 58 -23.72 7.30 -7.86
C ASP A 58 -22.73 6.58 -6.93
N GLU A 59 -22.88 5.27 -6.76
CA GLU A 59 -21.97 4.51 -5.89
C GLU A 59 -20.52 4.56 -6.38
N ARG A 60 -20.29 4.91 -7.66
CA ARG A 60 -18.97 5.24 -8.19
C ARG A 60 -18.31 6.38 -7.40
N ASP A 61 -19.06 7.41 -6.99
CA ASP A 61 -18.53 8.55 -6.24
C ASP A 61 -18.15 8.14 -4.81
N CYS A 62 -18.94 7.27 -4.17
CA CYS A 62 -18.60 6.73 -2.85
C CYS A 62 -17.30 5.91 -2.87
N VAL A 63 -17.10 5.07 -3.91
CA VAL A 63 -15.86 4.28 -4.01
C VAL A 63 -14.67 5.21 -4.30
N LYS A 64 -14.82 6.18 -5.21
CA LYS A 64 -13.79 7.19 -5.50
C LYS A 64 -13.40 7.94 -4.22
N ALA A 65 -14.40 8.44 -3.49
CA ALA A 65 -14.19 9.12 -2.23
C ALA A 65 -13.39 8.25 -1.24
N LEU A 66 -13.78 6.99 -1.04
CA LEU A 66 -13.09 6.09 -0.11
C LEU A 66 -11.63 5.81 -0.53
N ALA A 67 -11.38 5.59 -1.82
CA ALA A 67 -10.04 5.36 -2.34
C ALA A 67 -9.17 6.64 -2.26
N THR A 68 -9.74 7.81 -2.55
CA THR A 68 -9.06 9.10 -2.41
C THR A 68 -8.72 9.39 -0.96
N LEU A 69 -9.66 9.17 -0.03
CA LEU A 69 -9.40 9.29 1.40
C LEU A 69 -8.22 8.39 1.82
N GLN A 70 -8.18 7.12 1.41
CA GLN A 70 -7.05 6.26 1.74
C GLN A 70 -5.73 6.75 1.13
N HIS A 71 -5.75 7.23 -0.12
CA HIS A 71 -4.57 7.77 -0.80
C HIS A 71 -3.93 8.92 0.00
N TYR A 72 -4.76 9.81 0.55
CA TYR A 72 -4.32 10.94 1.37
C TYR A 72 -4.17 10.60 2.87
N GLY A 73 -4.14 9.32 3.23
CA GLY A 73 -3.79 8.86 4.59
C GLY A 73 -4.94 8.82 5.60
N PHE A 74 -6.19 9.01 5.16
CA PHE A 74 -7.35 8.82 6.03
C PHE A 74 -7.50 7.36 6.43
N ARG A 75 -8.10 7.13 7.60
CA ARG A 75 -8.24 5.78 8.14
C ARG A 75 -9.44 5.10 7.48
N THR A 76 -9.18 4.26 6.49
CA THR A 76 -10.23 3.50 5.79
C THR A 76 -10.26 2.03 6.20
N ARG A 77 -11.34 1.34 5.84
CA ARG A 77 -11.48 -0.13 5.96
C ARG A 77 -10.92 -0.92 4.77
N LEU A 78 -10.29 -0.23 3.83
CA LEU A 78 -9.62 -0.83 2.69
C LEU A 78 -8.26 -1.42 3.14
N ILE A 79 -7.85 -2.49 2.50
CA ILE A 79 -6.53 -3.10 2.66
C ILE A 79 -5.84 -3.12 1.31
N ASP A 80 -4.65 -2.52 1.24
CA ASP A 80 -3.83 -2.51 0.03
C ASP A 80 -3.37 -3.92 -0.35
N VAL A 81 -3.57 -4.26 -1.62
CA VAL A 81 -3.07 -5.48 -2.27
C VAL A 81 -2.51 -5.13 -3.65
N THR A 82 -1.76 -6.03 -4.25
CA THR A 82 -1.16 -5.85 -5.58
C THR A 82 -1.25 -7.13 -6.39
N ARG A 83 -1.38 -7.01 -7.71
CA ARG A 83 -1.24 -8.16 -8.64
C ARG A 83 0.21 -8.56 -8.85
N ASN A 84 1.15 -7.68 -8.54
CA ASN A 84 2.57 -7.89 -8.74
C ASN A 84 3.24 -8.44 -7.48
N LYS A 85 3.64 -9.72 -7.54
CA LYS A 85 4.38 -10.37 -6.45
C LYS A 85 5.69 -9.64 -6.09
N GLY A 86 6.35 -9.00 -7.06
CA GLY A 86 7.54 -8.19 -6.84
C GLY A 86 7.26 -6.94 -6.01
N VAL A 87 6.13 -6.25 -6.27
CA VAL A 87 5.68 -5.11 -5.45
C VAL A 87 5.35 -5.58 -4.02
N ALA A 88 4.68 -6.72 -3.86
CA ALA A 88 4.47 -7.27 -2.52
C ALA A 88 5.79 -7.66 -1.82
N ARG A 89 6.75 -8.24 -2.54
CA ARG A 89 8.10 -8.52 -2.02
C ARG A 89 8.81 -7.23 -1.58
N TYR A 90 8.68 -6.15 -2.35
CA TYR A 90 9.21 -4.83 -1.96
C TYR A 90 8.68 -4.40 -0.59
N PHE A 91 7.36 -4.42 -0.40
CA PHE A 91 6.74 -4.06 0.88
C PHE A 91 7.12 -4.98 2.05
N ALA A 92 7.39 -6.26 1.77
CA ALA A 92 7.89 -7.21 2.76
C ALA A 92 9.36 -6.93 3.16
N CYS A 93 10.14 -6.23 2.32
CA CYS A 93 11.56 -6.03 2.53
C CYS A 93 11.94 -4.59 2.92
N ALA A 94 11.13 -3.58 2.59
CA ALA A 94 11.52 -2.16 2.66
C ALA A 94 11.59 -1.54 4.07
N SER A 95 11.34 -2.31 5.15
CA SER A 95 11.49 -1.85 6.53
C SER A 95 11.61 -3.01 7.52
N HIS A 96 11.81 -2.69 8.81
CA HIS A 96 11.98 -3.65 9.92
C HIS A 96 13.02 -4.72 9.56
N PHE A 97 14.22 -4.28 9.19
CA PHE A 97 15.18 -5.12 8.48
C PHE A 97 15.74 -6.28 9.31
N ASP A 98 15.61 -6.21 10.63
CA ASP A 98 15.99 -7.24 11.61
C ASP A 98 14.94 -8.34 11.79
N GLU A 99 13.70 -8.11 11.33
CA GLU A 99 12.61 -9.07 11.37
C GLU A 99 12.38 -9.73 10.00
N ASP A 100 11.84 -10.95 9.98
CA ASP A 100 11.40 -11.60 8.74
C ASP A 100 10.23 -10.83 8.09
N GLY A 101 10.23 -10.71 6.77
CA GLY A 101 9.12 -10.19 5.97
C GLY A 101 8.12 -11.28 5.59
N TYR A 102 6.89 -10.88 5.24
CA TYR A 102 5.81 -11.80 4.88
C TYR A 102 5.09 -11.35 3.61
N ILE A 103 4.83 -12.27 2.70
CA ILE A 103 3.99 -12.07 1.52
C ILE A 103 2.76 -12.96 1.67
N HIS A 104 1.60 -12.34 1.83
CA HIS A 104 0.31 -13.03 1.86
C HIS A 104 -0.18 -13.25 0.44
N VAL A 105 -0.63 -14.46 0.12
CA VAL A 105 -1.19 -14.83 -1.18
C VAL A 105 -2.71 -14.87 -1.06
N ILE A 106 -3.37 -14.08 -1.90
CA ILE A 106 -4.81 -13.88 -1.91
C ILE A 106 -5.34 -14.42 -3.24
N LYS A 107 -6.11 -15.50 -3.17
CA LYS A 107 -6.72 -16.15 -4.34
C LYS A 107 -8.23 -15.92 -4.31
N GLU A 108 -8.87 -15.83 -5.47
CA GLU A 108 -10.32 -15.65 -5.58
C GLU A 108 -11.10 -16.77 -4.85
N ASP A 109 -10.62 -18.01 -4.90
CA ASP A 109 -11.23 -19.16 -4.20
C ASP A 109 -11.01 -19.17 -2.68
N ALA A 110 -10.16 -18.28 -2.13
CA ALA A 110 -9.91 -18.14 -0.69
C ALA A 110 -11.02 -17.37 0.07
N GLY A 111 -12.21 -17.27 -0.53
CA GLY A 111 -13.35 -16.53 0.01
C GLY A 111 -13.40 -15.07 -0.42
N PHE A 112 -12.85 -14.73 -1.60
CA PHE A 112 -12.90 -13.40 -2.17
C PHE A 112 -13.69 -13.39 -3.49
N ILE A 113 -14.68 -12.51 -3.61
CA ILE A 113 -15.46 -12.41 -4.87
C ILE A 113 -14.79 -11.38 -5.80
N PRO A 114 -14.45 -11.72 -7.07
CA PRO A 114 -13.99 -10.73 -8.03
C PRO A 114 -15.15 -9.81 -8.45
N VAL A 115 -14.87 -8.53 -8.67
CA VAL A 115 -15.86 -7.61 -9.25
C VAL A 115 -16.01 -7.91 -10.74
N GLN A 116 -16.80 -8.91 -11.09
CA GLN A 116 -17.39 -9.01 -12.43
C GLN A 116 -18.49 -7.95 -12.54
N SER A 117 -18.85 -7.55 -13.76
CA SER A 117 -19.88 -6.54 -14.01
C SER A 117 -21.21 -6.88 -13.32
N GLU A 118 -21.59 -8.16 -13.25
CA GLU A 118 -22.79 -8.63 -12.53
C GLU A 118 -22.72 -8.49 -10.99
N TRP A 119 -21.52 -8.47 -10.39
CA TRP A 119 -21.31 -8.34 -8.94
C TRP A 119 -20.95 -6.91 -8.51
N ALA A 120 -20.82 -5.98 -9.45
CA ALA A 120 -20.55 -4.58 -9.16
C ALA A 120 -21.62 -3.97 -8.23
N TYR A 121 -22.89 -4.32 -8.43
CA TYR A 121 -24.00 -3.81 -7.61
C TYR A 121 -23.89 -4.23 -6.14
N SER A 122 -23.37 -5.43 -5.91
CA SER A 122 -23.14 -6.02 -4.61
C SER A 122 -22.04 -5.30 -3.82
N VAL A 123 -20.94 -4.95 -4.47
CA VAL A 123 -19.89 -4.09 -3.90
C VAL A 123 -20.39 -2.69 -3.61
N LYS A 124 -21.14 -2.11 -4.55
CA LYS A 124 -21.70 -0.77 -4.45
C LYS A 124 -22.59 -0.62 -3.22
N ARG A 125 -23.45 -1.60 -2.92
CA ARG A 125 -24.26 -1.62 -1.68
C ARG A 125 -23.42 -1.54 -0.42
N LYS A 126 -22.34 -2.33 -0.35
CA LYS A 126 -21.43 -2.33 0.81
C LYS A 126 -20.79 -0.95 0.99
N ILE A 127 -20.32 -0.34 -0.08
CA ILE A 127 -19.65 0.96 -0.01
C ILE A 127 -20.65 2.05 0.34
N HIS A 128 -21.82 2.05 -0.29
CA HIS A 128 -22.89 2.99 0.01
C HIS A 128 -23.24 2.99 1.49
N LEU A 129 -23.38 1.80 2.09
CA LEU A 129 -23.64 1.64 3.52
C LEU A 129 -22.55 2.26 4.42
N LEU A 130 -21.32 2.40 3.95
CA LEU A 130 -20.28 3.11 4.69
C LEU A 130 -20.55 4.61 4.79
N PHE A 131 -21.27 5.18 3.82
CA PHE A 131 -21.65 6.59 3.82
C PHE A 131 -23.05 6.83 4.37
N THR A 132 -23.93 5.82 4.33
CA THR A 132 -25.31 5.88 4.83
C THR A 132 -25.56 5.03 6.08
N GLY A 133 -24.50 4.72 6.81
CA GLY A 133 -24.54 3.87 7.99
C GLY A 133 -25.40 4.45 9.12
N VAL A 134 -25.43 5.78 9.25
CA VAL A 134 -26.31 6.47 10.21
C VAL A 134 -27.77 6.17 9.92
N GLU A 135 -28.21 6.39 8.68
CA GLU A 135 -29.60 6.23 8.27
C GLU A 135 -30.03 4.77 8.31
N PHE A 136 -29.13 3.85 7.94
CA PHE A 136 -29.39 2.43 8.08
C PHE A 136 -29.69 2.06 9.54
N ILE A 137 -28.81 2.47 10.47
CA ILE A 137 -28.97 2.15 11.90
C ILE A 137 -30.23 2.79 12.48
N GLU A 138 -30.49 4.06 12.17
CA GLU A 138 -31.67 4.80 12.65
C GLU A 138 -32.99 4.22 12.10
N SER A 139 -32.98 3.68 10.88
CA SER A 139 -34.17 3.06 10.28
C SER A 139 -34.64 1.80 11.01
N GLY A 140 -33.77 1.14 11.78
CA GLY A 140 -34.04 -0.14 12.43
C GLY A 140 -34.45 -1.26 11.46
N ALA A 141 -34.15 -1.09 10.16
CA ALA A 141 -34.57 -1.98 9.11
C ALA A 141 -33.78 -3.30 9.11
N ASP A 142 -34.45 -4.35 8.67
CA ASP A 142 -33.75 -5.57 8.24
C ASP A 142 -32.84 -5.24 7.04
N LEU A 143 -31.63 -5.83 7.02
CA LEU A 143 -30.64 -5.56 5.97
C LEU A 143 -31.19 -5.81 4.56
N SER A 144 -31.93 -6.91 4.39
CA SER A 144 -32.55 -7.30 3.11
C SER A 144 -33.64 -6.29 2.73
N ALA A 145 -34.48 -5.90 3.69
CA ALA A 145 -35.56 -4.95 3.47
C ALA A 145 -35.04 -3.55 3.13
N TYR A 146 -33.93 -3.12 3.73
CA TYR A 146 -33.30 -1.83 3.44
C TYR A 146 -32.88 -1.75 1.96
N PHE A 147 -32.09 -2.70 1.48
CA PHE A 147 -31.63 -2.71 0.09
C PHE A 147 -32.73 -3.02 -0.90
N ALA A 148 -33.69 -3.88 -0.57
CA ALA A 148 -34.86 -4.14 -1.42
C ALA A 148 -35.65 -2.86 -1.72
N ARG A 149 -35.89 -2.03 -0.69
CA ARG A 149 -36.57 -0.74 -0.86
C ARG A 149 -35.74 0.25 -1.66
N ARG A 150 -34.44 0.37 -1.35
CA ARG A 150 -33.52 1.29 -2.03
C ARG A 150 -33.43 0.98 -3.53
N ASP A 151 -33.17 -0.28 -3.84
CA ASP A 151 -32.88 -0.75 -5.20
C ASP A 151 -34.16 -1.05 -5.99
N LYS A 152 -35.33 -0.98 -5.35
CA LYS A 152 -36.64 -1.32 -5.92
C LYS A 152 -36.68 -2.75 -6.47
N ILE A 153 -36.11 -3.70 -5.72
CA ILE A 153 -36.09 -5.13 -6.07
C ILE A 153 -36.67 -5.99 -4.93
N PRO A 154 -37.10 -7.24 -5.20
CA PRO A 154 -37.58 -8.12 -4.14
C PRO A 154 -36.46 -8.50 -3.17
N ALA A 155 -36.77 -8.57 -1.86
CA ALA A 155 -35.78 -8.85 -0.81
C ALA A 155 -35.05 -10.19 -0.97
N GLY A 156 -35.70 -11.20 -1.59
CA GLY A 156 -35.09 -12.51 -1.85
C GLY A 156 -33.94 -12.50 -2.86
N TYR A 157 -33.72 -11.39 -3.57
CA TYR A 157 -32.63 -11.23 -4.55
C TYR A 157 -31.36 -10.61 -3.93
N ILE A 158 -31.37 -10.27 -2.64
CA ILE A 158 -30.21 -9.70 -1.94
C ILE A 158 -29.30 -10.82 -1.44
N GLN A 159 -28.10 -10.93 -2.00
CA GLN A 159 -27.06 -11.85 -1.55
C GLN A 159 -26.30 -11.24 -0.36
N HIS A 160 -26.60 -11.63 0.87
CA HIS A 160 -26.06 -10.94 2.07
C HIS A 160 -24.54 -11.01 2.26
N TRP A 161 -23.91 -12.07 1.75
CA TRP A 161 -22.45 -12.21 1.76
C TRP A 161 -21.76 -11.04 1.03
N THR A 162 -22.44 -10.39 0.09
CA THR A 162 -21.92 -9.23 -0.64
C THR A 162 -21.68 -8.00 0.23
N ILE A 163 -22.40 -7.91 1.35
CA ILE A 163 -22.29 -6.84 2.33
C ILE A 163 -21.31 -7.23 3.44
N SER A 164 -21.26 -8.52 3.78
CA SER A 164 -20.48 -9.01 4.92
C SER A 164 -19.06 -9.46 4.57
N ASP A 165 -18.88 -10.22 3.50
CA ASP A 165 -17.62 -10.90 3.22
C ASP A 165 -16.60 -9.95 2.59
N PRO A 166 -15.30 -10.13 2.82
CA PRO A 166 -14.26 -9.38 2.14
C PRO A 166 -14.37 -9.49 0.62
N VAL A 167 -14.27 -8.36 -0.09
CA VAL A 167 -14.34 -8.34 -1.56
C VAL A 167 -13.08 -7.68 -2.10
N ILE A 168 -12.47 -8.27 -3.12
CA ILE A 168 -11.32 -7.67 -3.82
C ILE A 168 -11.88 -6.69 -4.85
N LEU A 169 -11.52 -5.43 -4.69
CA LEU A 169 -11.76 -4.33 -5.61
C LEU A 169 -10.55 -4.21 -6.53
N ASP A 170 -10.77 -4.52 -7.80
CA ASP A 170 -9.89 -4.05 -8.86
C ASP A 170 -10.35 -2.66 -9.28
N TYR A 171 -9.45 -1.69 -9.17
CA TYR A 171 -9.73 -0.30 -9.53
C TYR A 171 -10.17 -0.17 -10.99
N GLU A 172 -9.48 -0.82 -11.93
CA GLU A 172 -9.81 -0.71 -13.36
C GLU A 172 -11.19 -1.31 -13.66
N LYS A 173 -11.55 -2.43 -13.02
CA LYS A 173 -12.87 -3.08 -13.19
C LYS A 173 -14.00 -2.32 -12.52
N VAL A 174 -13.74 -1.67 -11.38
CA VAL A 174 -14.77 -0.92 -10.64
C VAL A 174 -15.03 0.46 -11.26
N PHE A 175 -13.99 1.09 -11.83
CA PHE A 175 -14.04 2.50 -12.25
C PHE A 175 -13.89 2.75 -13.76
N GLY A 176 -13.46 1.75 -14.53
CA GLY A 176 -13.12 1.94 -15.94
C GLY A 176 -11.78 2.65 -16.14
N THR A 177 -11.22 2.54 -17.34
CA THR A 177 -9.85 2.97 -17.66
C THR A 177 -9.64 4.48 -17.74
N GLN A 178 -10.71 5.29 -17.76
CA GLN A 178 -10.63 6.72 -18.05
C GLN A 178 -10.48 7.64 -16.81
N GLU A 179 -10.70 7.15 -15.59
CA GLU A 179 -10.70 7.98 -14.36
C GLU A 179 -9.57 7.63 -13.38
N ALA A 180 -8.61 6.80 -13.78
CA ALA A 180 -7.53 6.31 -12.94
C ALA A 180 -6.15 6.81 -13.40
N ILE A 181 -5.91 8.12 -13.41
CA ILE A 181 -4.53 8.66 -13.58
C ILE A 181 -3.86 8.81 -12.19
N ASN A 182 -4.07 7.85 -11.29
CA ASN A 182 -3.23 7.76 -10.10
C ASN A 182 -2.01 6.90 -10.47
N ILE A 183 -0.91 7.57 -10.78
CA ILE A 183 0.33 6.94 -11.22
C ILE A 183 0.88 5.93 -10.19
N ARG A 184 0.61 6.14 -8.89
CA ARG A 184 1.00 5.21 -7.83
C ARG A 184 0.22 3.90 -7.95
N TYR A 185 -1.09 3.94 -8.18
CA TYR A 185 -1.87 2.71 -8.38
C TYR A 185 -1.43 1.91 -9.60
N GLN A 186 -1.15 2.59 -10.71
CA GLN A 186 -0.65 1.95 -11.92
C GLN A 186 0.70 1.25 -11.69
N ARG A 187 1.67 1.96 -11.09
CA ARG A 187 3.01 1.42 -10.86
C ARG A 187 3.08 0.34 -9.79
N GLN A 188 2.14 0.34 -8.85
CA GLN A 188 2.02 -0.70 -7.82
C GLN A 188 1.16 -1.88 -8.28
N GLU A 189 0.53 -1.82 -9.46
CA GLU A 189 -0.50 -2.76 -9.91
C GLU A 189 -1.52 -3.01 -8.79
N ALA A 190 -1.97 -1.90 -8.18
CA ALA A 190 -2.67 -1.90 -6.92
C ALA A 190 -4.13 -2.35 -7.06
N GLY A 191 -4.63 -3.01 -6.02
CA GLY A 191 -6.03 -3.26 -5.77
C GLY A 191 -6.32 -3.11 -4.28
N PHE A 192 -7.58 -3.28 -3.89
CA PHE A 192 -7.99 -3.19 -2.49
C PHE A 192 -8.81 -4.39 -2.07
N ILE A 193 -8.69 -4.82 -0.82
CA ILE A 193 -9.74 -5.61 -0.19
C ILE A 193 -10.64 -4.66 0.60
N LEU A 194 -11.94 -4.70 0.30
CA LEU A 194 -12.96 -3.99 1.04
C LEU A 194 -13.65 -4.92 2.04
N LEU A 195 -13.45 -4.65 3.33
CA LEU A 195 -14.07 -5.42 4.41
C LEU A 195 -15.53 -5.01 4.66
N GLY A 196 -16.38 -6.01 4.88
CA GLY A 196 -17.76 -5.81 5.30
C GLY A 196 -17.91 -5.81 6.82
N ASN A 197 -19.14 -5.62 7.29
CA ASN A 197 -19.49 -5.85 8.69
C ASN A 197 -20.00 -7.29 8.85
N LYS A 198 -19.77 -7.91 10.00
CA LYS A 198 -20.39 -9.20 10.32
C LYS A 198 -21.91 -9.05 10.33
N ILE A 199 -22.61 -10.04 9.81
CA ILE A 199 -24.07 -10.13 9.86
C ILE A 199 -24.50 -11.18 10.89
N GLU A 200 -25.65 -10.97 11.52
CA GLU A 200 -26.26 -11.94 12.43
C GLU A 200 -27.78 -11.99 12.26
N ARG A 201 -28.38 -13.14 12.58
CA ARG A 201 -29.84 -13.30 12.57
C ARG A 201 -30.38 -13.11 13.98
N LYS A 202 -31.18 -12.07 14.20
CA LYS A 202 -31.85 -11.75 15.48
C LYS A 202 -33.36 -11.71 15.28
N ARG A 203 -34.09 -12.58 16.01
CA ARG A 203 -35.57 -12.66 15.97
C ARG A 203 -36.13 -12.74 14.53
N GLY A 204 -35.48 -13.54 13.67
CA GLY A 204 -35.87 -13.71 12.27
C GLY A 204 -35.41 -12.60 11.32
N ARG A 205 -34.84 -11.50 11.82
CA ARG A 205 -34.26 -10.41 11.02
C ARG A 205 -32.76 -10.58 10.86
N LEU A 206 -32.22 -10.22 9.70
CA LEU A 206 -30.81 -10.09 9.44
C LEU A 206 -30.36 -8.66 9.78
N VAL A 207 -29.42 -8.56 10.70
CA VAL A 207 -28.87 -7.29 11.17
C VAL A 207 -27.35 -7.26 11.02
N LEU A 208 -26.79 -6.06 10.89
CA LEU A 208 -25.35 -5.86 10.91
C LEU A 208 -24.87 -5.74 12.36
N ARG A 209 -23.72 -6.34 12.62
CA ARG A 209 -22.96 -6.09 13.84
C ARG A 209 -22.01 -4.93 13.61
N ASP A 210 -21.78 -4.12 14.64
CA ASP A 210 -20.70 -3.13 14.68
C ASP A 210 -19.33 -3.81 14.80
N GLU A 211 -19.01 -4.73 13.91
CA GLU A 211 -17.78 -5.52 13.92
C GLU A 211 -17.39 -5.82 12.49
N ILE A 212 -16.17 -5.45 12.11
CA ILE A 212 -15.64 -5.72 10.77
C ILE A 212 -15.39 -7.23 10.59
N ASN A 213 -15.75 -7.76 9.43
CA ASN A 213 -15.53 -9.15 9.07
C ASN A 213 -14.11 -9.34 8.50
N HIS A 214 -13.22 -9.90 9.31
CA HIS A 214 -11.84 -10.25 8.91
C HIS A 214 -11.67 -11.70 8.45
N GLY A 215 -12.72 -12.54 8.49
CA GLY A 215 -12.58 -14.00 8.50
C GLY A 215 -11.94 -14.66 7.25
N ALA A 216 -11.86 -13.96 6.11
CA ALA A 216 -11.13 -14.45 4.94
C ALA A 216 -9.60 -14.19 5.06
N LEU A 217 -9.20 -13.14 5.78
CA LEU A 217 -7.80 -12.73 5.90
C LEU A 217 -6.99 -13.67 6.80
N ASP A 218 -7.63 -14.31 7.78
CA ASP A 218 -6.96 -15.18 8.75
C ASP A 218 -6.44 -16.49 8.14
N ARG A 219 -6.93 -16.85 6.94
CA ARG A 219 -6.67 -18.11 6.25
C ARG A 219 -5.72 -17.98 5.06
N LEU A 220 -5.12 -16.81 4.87
CA LEU A 220 -4.23 -16.56 3.73
C LEU A 220 -2.93 -17.37 3.85
N GLU A 221 -2.52 -17.94 2.72
CA GLU A 221 -1.21 -18.55 2.54
C GLU A 221 -0.12 -17.48 2.67
N LYS A 222 1.02 -17.84 3.26
CA LYS A 222 2.10 -16.89 3.56
C LYS A 222 3.44 -17.43 3.07
N VAL A 223 4.18 -16.59 2.39
CA VAL A 223 5.58 -16.81 2.04
C VAL A 223 6.44 -15.92 2.93
N VAL A 224 7.44 -16.49 3.59
CA VAL A 224 8.36 -15.75 4.45
C VAL A 224 9.56 -15.29 3.63
N VAL A 225 10.01 -14.06 3.85
CA VAL A 225 11.29 -13.54 3.35
C VAL A 225 12.19 -13.33 4.56
N LYS A 226 13.34 -14.00 4.60
CA LYS A 226 14.21 -13.91 5.79
C LYS A 226 14.81 -12.53 5.93
N SER A 227 15.02 -12.10 7.18
CA SER A 227 15.56 -10.75 7.48
C SER A 227 16.87 -10.45 6.74
N ASP A 228 17.76 -11.44 6.65
CA ASP A 228 19.04 -11.36 5.93
C ASP A 228 18.90 -11.36 4.39
N GLU A 229 17.76 -11.83 3.86
CA GLU A 229 17.44 -11.80 2.42
C GLU A 229 16.81 -10.47 1.97
N LYS A 230 16.37 -9.61 2.90
CA LYS A 230 15.62 -8.39 2.55
C LYS A 230 16.41 -7.41 1.69
N LEU A 231 17.63 -7.08 2.07
CA LEU A 231 18.45 -6.13 1.31
C LEU A 231 18.87 -6.69 -0.07
N PRO A 232 19.35 -7.94 -0.19
CA PRO A 232 19.54 -8.58 -1.50
C PRO A 232 18.27 -8.57 -2.35
N ALA A 233 17.11 -8.85 -1.77
CA ALA A 233 15.83 -8.82 -2.49
C ALA A 233 15.48 -7.43 -3.03
N LEU A 234 15.72 -6.36 -2.27
CA LEU A 234 15.53 -4.98 -2.74
C LEU A 234 16.49 -4.64 -3.89
N TYR A 235 17.76 -5.08 -3.79
CA TYR A 235 18.74 -4.89 -4.86
C TYR A 235 18.32 -5.61 -6.16
N GLU A 236 17.88 -6.87 -6.06
CA GLU A 236 17.33 -7.62 -7.20
C GLU A 236 16.12 -6.92 -7.83
N LEU A 237 15.21 -6.40 -7.00
CA LEU A 237 13.99 -5.73 -7.46
C LEU A 237 14.30 -4.43 -8.23
N SER A 238 15.31 -3.67 -7.80
CA SER A 238 15.76 -2.46 -8.50
C SER A 238 16.38 -2.72 -9.87
N ARG A 239 16.75 -3.97 -10.18
CA ARG A 239 17.37 -4.36 -11.45
C ARG A 239 16.41 -5.03 -12.43
N ARG A 240 15.12 -5.14 -12.08
CA ARG A 240 14.10 -5.70 -12.96
C ARG A 240 13.70 -4.70 -14.05
N THR A 241 12.93 -5.19 -15.02
CA THR A 241 12.29 -4.34 -16.04
C THR A 241 10.78 -4.56 -16.02
N PRO A 242 9.97 -3.57 -15.60
CA PRO A 242 10.39 -2.33 -14.93
C PRO A 242 11.01 -2.61 -13.54
N ALA A 243 11.92 -1.74 -13.11
CA ALA A 243 12.49 -1.79 -11.76
C ALA A 243 11.42 -1.52 -10.70
N ILE A 244 11.60 -2.11 -9.52
CA ILE A 244 10.72 -1.94 -8.37
C ILE A 244 11.55 -1.34 -7.24
N ASN A 245 11.41 -0.03 -7.03
CA ASN A 245 12.07 0.76 -6.00
C ASN A 245 11.12 1.87 -5.51
N PHE A 246 11.50 2.57 -4.43
CA PHE A 246 10.68 3.60 -3.80
C PHE A 246 10.24 4.69 -4.77
N VAL A 247 11.19 5.24 -5.53
CA VAL A 247 10.94 6.37 -6.46
C VAL A 247 9.94 5.98 -7.54
N ARG A 248 10.04 4.74 -8.03
CA ARG A 248 9.06 4.20 -8.98
C ARG A 248 7.71 3.98 -8.31
N LEU A 249 7.63 3.32 -7.16
CA LEU A 249 6.35 3.00 -6.55
C LEU A 249 5.61 4.22 -5.97
N PHE A 250 6.32 5.30 -5.64
CA PHE A 250 5.78 6.51 -5.01
C PHE A 250 6.28 7.79 -5.70
N PRO A 251 6.00 8.02 -6.98
CA PRO A 251 6.56 9.16 -7.73
C PRO A 251 6.18 10.53 -7.18
N ASP A 252 5.04 10.61 -6.50
CA ASP A 252 4.42 11.78 -5.90
C ASP A 252 4.90 12.05 -4.47
N ALA A 253 5.68 11.14 -3.87
CA ALA A 253 6.25 11.36 -2.54
C ALA A 253 7.35 12.44 -2.59
N THR A 254 7.40 13.31 -1.58
CA THR A 254 8.44 14.35 -1.43
C THR A 254 9.84 13.76 -1.58
N ARG A 255 10.11 12.61 -0.95
CA ARG A 255 11.40 11.93 -1.04
C ARG A 255 11.73 11.46 -2.46
N SER A 256 10.75 11.04 -3.25
CA SER A 256 10.96 10.65 -4.65
C SER A 256 11.30 11.85 -5.52
N ILE A 257 10.64 12.99 -5.29
CA ILE A 257 10.94 14.26 -5.96
C ILE A 257 12.36 14.72 -5.61
N GLU A 258 12.75 14.64 -4.33
CA GLU A 258 14.10 14.96 -3.87
C GLU A 258 15.16 14.08 -4.53
N LEU A 259 14.97 12.77 -4.54
CA LEU A 259 15.90 11.81 -5.15
C LEU A 259 16.00 12.02 -6.66
N SER A 260 14.88 12.27 -7.33
CA SER A 260 14.86 12.54 -8.77
C SER A 260 15.60 13.84 -9.09
N ARG A 261 15.40 14.90 -8.30
CA ARG A 261 16.15 16.15 -8.42
C ARG A 261 17.64 15.92 -8.18
N MET A 262 18.01 15.21 -7.12
CA MET A 262 19.42 14.92 -6.79
C MET A 262 20.11 14.17 -7.92
N TYR A 263 19.46 13.14 -8.47
CA TYR A 263 19.97 12.43 -9.65
C TYR A 263 20.27 13.41 -10.78
N ARG A 264 19.30 14.28 -11.14
CA ARG A 264 19.48 15.26 -12.21
C ARG A 264 20.57 16.28 -11.90
N ASP A 265 20.62 16.82 -10.69
CA ASP A 265 21.62 17.81 -10.27
C ASP A 265 23.04 17.24 -10.40
N ILE A 266 23.26 15.99 -9.97
CA ILE A 266 24.55 15.30 -10.08
C ILE A 266 24.96 15.09 -11.54
N TYR A 267 24.03 14.77 -12.44
CA TYR A 267 24.37 14.54 -13.85
C TYR A 267 24.38 15.81 -14.71
N PHE A 268 23.61 16.83 -14.34
CA PHE A 268 23.44 18.05 -15.13
C PHE A 268 24.44 19.14 -14.75
N LEU A 269 24.68 19.37 -13.46
CA LEU A 269 25.48 20.50 -13.00
C LEU A 269 26.98 20.24 -13.09
N ILE A 270 27.37 19.02 -13.45
CA ILE A 270 28.74 18.59 -13.29
C ILE A 270 29.41 18.35 -14.64
N SER A 271 30.29 19.27 -14.98
CA SER A 271 31.01 19.34 -16.25
C SER A 271 32.23 18.43 -16.33
N SER A 272 32.61 17.74 -15.25
CA SER A 272 33.70 16.75 -15.26
C SER A 272 33.48 15.61 -14.24
N PRO A 273 33.96 14.38 -14.52
CA PRO A 273 33.83 13.24 -13.62
C PRO A 273 34.41 13.46 -12.21
N GLU A 274 35.49 14.23 -12.08
CA GLU A 274 36.16 14.47 -10.79
C GLU A 274 35.29 15.30 -9.85
N LYS A 275 34.66 16.36 -10.37
CA LYS A 275 33.69 17.17 -9.62
C LYS A 275 32.45 16.35 -9.25
N SER A 276 32.10 15.36 -10.09
CA SER A 276 30.96 14.49 -9.83
C SER A 276 31.24 13.57 -8.67
N ALA A 277 32.43 12.96 -8.66
CA ALA A 277 32.87 12.11 -7.57
C ALA A 277 32.99 12.88 -6.24
N GLU A 278 33.47 14.12 -6.26
CA GLU A 278 33.57 14.98 -5.06
C GLU A 278 32.19 15.31 -4.48
N LEU A 279 31.29 15.86 -5.31
CA LEU A 279 29.92 16.18 -4.89
C LEU A 279 29.18 14.92 -4.42
N PHE A 280 29.33 13.82 -5.14
CA PHE A 280 28.78 12.52 -4.78
C PHE A 280 29.28 12.02 -3.41
N GLY A 281 30.57 12.21 -3.10
CA GLY A 281 31.13 11.90 -1.79
C GLY A 281 30.44 12.69 -0.67
N GLY A 282 30.26 13.99 -0.83
CA GLY A 282 29.53 14.82 0.14
C GLY A 282 28.05 14.44 0.28
N TYR A 283 27.41 13.99 -0.81
CA TYR A 283 26.05 13.46 -0.76
C TYR A 283 25.95 12.16 0.04
N LEU A 284 26.86 11.21 -0.20
CA LEU A 284 26.92 9.98 0.57
C LEU A 284 27.18 10.25 2.05
N GLU A 285 28.12 11.14 2.39
CA GLU A 285 28.37 11.49 3.80
C GLU A 285 27.10 11.96 4.50
N ARG A 286 26.30 12.81 3.84
CA ARG A 286 25.03 13.30 4.41
C ARG A 286 24.01 12.17 4.64
N GLU A 287 23.84 11.28 3.66
CA GLU A 287 22.85 10.21 3.73
C GLU A 287 23.21 9.11 4.75
N PHE A 288 24.50 8.95 5.02
CA PHE A 288 25.07 7.95 5.94
C PHE A 288 25.67 8.59 7.21
N SER A 289 25.13 9.73 7.66
CA SER A 289 25.73 10.57 8.71
C SER A 289 25.69 10.03 10.16
N GLY A 290 24.95 8.93 10.44
CA GLY A 290 24.93 8.30 11.77
C GLY A 290 26.26 7.59 12.13
N ALA A 291 26.53 7.29 13.41
CA ALA A 291 27.83 6.72 13.83
C ALA A 291 28.17 5.38 13.14
N GLY A 292 27.20 4.48 13.01
CA GLY A 292 27.33 3.26 12.19
C GLY A 292 27.44 3.55 10.69
N GLY A 293 26.63 4.50 10.20
CA GLY A 293 26.63 4.94 8.80
C GLY A 293 27.96 5.55 8.35
N ARG A 294 28.59 6.39 9.19
CA ARG A 294 29.86 7.05 8.89
C ARG A 294 30.98 6.03 8.78
N ARG A 295 31.04 5.06 9.70
CA ARG A 295 32.00 3.95 9.60
C ARG A 295 31.79 3.14 8.34
N PHE A 296 30.54 2.83 7.97
CA PHE A 296 30.23 2.15 6.71
C PHE A 296 30.62 2.98 5.49
N PHE A 297 30.33 4.28 5.50
CA PHE A 297 30.74 5.20 4.45
C PHE A 297 32.25 5.20 4.27
N GLU A 298 33.01 5.48 5.33
CA GLU A 298 34.48 5.60 5.29
C GLU A 298 35.17 4.28 4.89
N SER A 299 34.73 3.15 5.45
CA SER A 299 35.40 1.86 5.25
C SER A 299 34.94 1.11 3.99
N THR A 300 33.70 1.34 3.54
CA THR A 300 33.06 0.52 2.50
C THR A 300 32.70 1.33 1.27
N LEU A 301 31.87 2.38 1.41
CA LEU A 301 31.39 3.15 0.26
C LEU A 301 32.46 4.05 -0.36
N LEU A 302 33.17 4.84 0.46
CA LEU A 302 34.12 5.84 0.01
C LEU A 302 35.23 5.25 -0.88
N PRO A 303 35.87 4.10 -0.54
CA PRO A 303 36.85 3.46 -1.42
C PRO A 303 36.27 2.98 -2.75
N ARG A 304 34.95 2.78 -2.82
CA ARG A 304 34.23 2.25 -3.99
C ARG A 304 33.48 3.31 -4.77
N VAL A 305 33.46 4.57 -4.30
CA VAL A 305 32.77 5.70 -4.94
C VAL A 305 33.04 5.77 -6.45
N PRO A 306 34.29 5.70 -6.95
CA PRO A 306 34.55 5.76 -8.38
C PRO A 306 33.86 4.64 -9.18
N ALA A 307 33.89 3.41 -8.66
CA ALA A 307 33.26 2.26 -9.31
C ALA A 307 31.72 2.32 -9.25
N ILE A 308 31.17 2.72 -8.11
CA ILE A 308 29.73 2.93 -7.93
C ILE A 308 29.25 4.00 -8.92
N TYR A 309 29.92 5.16 -8.97
CA TYR A 309 29.54 6.28 -9.84
C TYR A 309 29.39 5.87 -11.31
N GLN A 310 30.31 5.05 -11.83
CA GLN A 310 30.23 4.54 -13.20
C GLN A 310 28.95 3.74 -13.49
N LYS A 311 28.39 3.07 -12.46
CA LYS A 311 27.16 2.28 -12.57
C LYS A 311 25.90 3.09 -12.31
N LEU A 312 26.01 4.24 -11.64
CA LEU A 312 24.86 5.10 -11.33
C LEU A 312 24.25 5.80 -12.55
N ALA A 313 24.87 5.69 -13.73
CA ALA A 313 24.22 6.04 -15.00
C ALA A 313 22.90 5.25 -15.19
N GLU A 314 22.78 4.10 -14.51
CA GLU A 314 21.50 3.43 -14.29
C GLU A 314 20.74 4.16 -13.16
N GLU A 315 19.79 5.01 -13.55
CA GLU A 315 18.91 5.77 -12.65
C GLU A 315 18.27 4.92 -11.53
N ASP A 316 17.95 3.65 -11.83
CA ASP A 316 17.38 2.72 -10.84
C ASP A 316 18.37 2.26 -9.77
N LEU A 317 19.67 2.12 -10.10
CA LEU A 317 20.72 1.84 -9.12
C LEU A 317 20.99 3.06 -8.23
N PHE A 318 20.89 4.27 -8.79
CA PHE A 318 20.93 5.50 -7.98
C PHE A 318 19.81 5.51 -6.94
N TYR A 319 18.57 5.24 -7.36
CA TYR A 319 17.44 5.17 -6.43
C TYR A 319 17.61 4.07 -5.38
N PHE A 320 18.13 2.90 -5.75
CA PHE A 320 18.45 1.85 -4.79
C PHE A 320 19.44 2.29 -3.72
N VAL A 321 20.56 2.90 -4.13
CA VAL A 321 21.64 3.31 -3.20
C VAL A 321 21.14 4.38 -2.22
N PHE A 322 20.42 5.39 -2.72
CA PHE A 322 19.99 6.56 -1.92
C PHE A 322 18.60 6.42 -1.27
N GLY A 323 17.84 5.39 -1.66
CA GLY A 323 16.56 5.02 -1.08
C GLY A 323 16.73 3.85 -0.12
N GLU A 324 16.75 2.64 -0.68
CA GLU A 324 16.68 1.37 0.04
C GLU A 324 17.95 1.09 0.87
N LEU A 325 19.14 1.18 0.27
CA LEU A 325 20.39 0.87 0.96
C LEU A 325 20.69 1.89 2.07
N ALA A 326 20.54 3.19 1.77
CA ALA A 326 20.67 4.23 2.79
C ALA A 326 19.66 4.03 3.94
N GLY A 327 18.41 3.66 3.62
CA GLY A 327 17.40 3.29 4.61
C GLY A 327 17.80 2.10 5.47
N TYR A 328 18.36 1.06 4.86
CA TYR A 328 18.89 -0.12 5.56
C TYR A 328 20.02 0.26 6.53
N CYS A 329 21.00 1.03 6.08
CA CYS A 329 22.12 1.44 6.93
C CYS A 329 21.67 2.37 8.06
N ARG A 330 20.75 3.30 7.81
CA ARG A 330 20.16 4.14 8.86
C ARG A 330 19.42 3.32 9.91
N TYR A 331 18.72 2.26 9.52
CA TYR A 331 18.03 1.39 10.47
C TYR A 331 18.99 0.71 11.45
N TYR A 332 20.15 0.26 10.97
CA TYR A 332 21.16 -0.42 11.80
C TYR A 332 22.22 0.50 12.42
N GLN A 333 22.16 1.82 12.18
CA GLN A 333 23.19 2.75 12.64
C GLN A 333 23.36 2.77 14.17
N ASP A 334 22.27 2.45 14.89
CA ASP A 334 22.17 2.46 16.35
C ASP A 334 22.00 1.04 16.94
N LEU A 335 22.09 -0.01 16.11
CA LEU A 335 21.98 -1.40 16.52
C LEU A 335 23.36 -2.08 16.49
N PRO A 336 23.69 -2.93 17.47
CA PRO A 336 24.89 -3.77 17.43
C PRO A 336 24.69 -4.87 16.37
N ALA A 337 24.95 -4.54 15.10
CA ALA A 337 24.66 -5.41 13.96
C ALA A 337 25.80 -5.37 12.94
N ASP A 338 26.98 -5.86 13.32
CA ASP A 338 28.15 -5.95 12.44
C ASP A 338 27.83 -6.73 11.15
N ASP A 339 26.99 -7.75 11.24
CA ASP A 339 26.53 -8.53 10.08
C ASP A 339 25.70 -7.71 9.07
N ALA A 340 25.01 -6.65 9.52
CA ALA A 340 24.20 -5.81 8.63
C ALA A 340 25.10 -5.00 7.68
N PHE A 341 26.17 -4.41 8.21
CA PHE A 341 27.13 -3.68 7.38
C PHE A 341 27.95 -4.60 6.48
N VAL A 342 28.23 -5.84 6.91
CA VAL A 342 28.82 -6.87 6.05
C VAL A 342 27.87 -7.24 4.89
N ARG A 343 26.56 -7.38 5.15
CA ARG A 343 25.56 -7.62 4.09
C ARG A 343 25.48 -6.45 3.12
N ALA A 344 25.45 -5.21 3.64
CA ALA A 344 25.46 -4.01 2.82
C ALA A 344 26.73 -3.93 1.94
N ALA A 345 27.89 -4.27 2.50
CA ALA A 345 29.15 -4.32 1.77
C ALA A 345 29.10 -5.34 0.61
N ARG A 346 28.55 -6.53 0.84
CA ARG A 346 28.38 -7.55 -0.23
C ARG A 346 27.50 -7.06 -1.38
N VAL A 347 26.43 -6.33 -1.08
CA VAL A 347 25.57 -5.75 -2.12
C VAL A 347 26.32 -4.67 -2.91
N ILE A 348 27.08 -3.82 -2.22
CA ILE A 348 27.93 -2.82 -2.87
C ILE A 348 29.02 -3.47 -3.74
N ASP A 349 29.64 -4.54 -3.28
CA ASP A 349 30.59 -5.32 -4.07
C ASP A 349 29.92 -5.89 -5.33
N GLY A 350 28.66 -6.37 -5.21
CA GLY A 350 27.85 -6.80 -6.35
C GLY A 350 27.57 -5.70 -7.38
N ILE A 351 27.31 -4.47 -6.93
CA ILE A 351 27.18 -3.29 -7.82
C ILE A 351 28.51 -3.03 -8.55
N CYS A 352 29.63 -3.05 -7.83
CA CYS A 352 30.95 -2.74 -8.38
C CYS A 352 31.45 -3.82 -9.36
N ALA A 353 31.17 -5.10 -9.07
CA ALA A 353 31.65 -6.23 -9.85
C ALA A 353 31.03 -6.32 -11.26
N GLY A 354 29.89 -5.66 -11.50
CA GLY A 354 29.19 -5.69 -12.78
C GLY A 354 28.76 -7.10 -13.16
N SER A 355 27.64 -7.57 -12.61
CA SER A 355 26.99 -8.80 -13.07
C SER A 355 26.39 -8.67 -14.46
#